data_AF-A0A7Y4C4N3-F1
#
_entry.id   AF-A0A7Y4C4N3-F1
#
_cell.length_a   1.000
_cell.length_b   1.000
_cell.length_c   1.000
_cell.angle_alpha   90.00
_cell.angle_beta   90.00
_cell.angle_gamma   90.00
#
_symmetry.space_group_name_H-M   'P 1'
#
loop_
_entity.id
_entity.type
_entity.pdbx_description
1 polymer ?
#
loop_
_entity_poly.entity_id
_entity_poly.type
_entity_poly.pdbx_seq_one_letter_code
_entity_poly.pdbx_strand_id
1 'polypeptide(L)'
;MSIQTKKQPIKTELFASKAPLEWAVVGNGTLYTAQIPIDETGAVVAGGIEAQTRQTFNNLVHTLECAGESMDSVLQVLIYVTDRAYLKTVNEIYADYFNAPYPNRAAMVVAGLAREEMLVEFVVYASATQPE
;
A
#
# COMPACT_ATOMS: atom_id res chain seq x y z
N MET A 1 -9.48 11.49 -27.76
CA MET A 1 -8.82 11.14 -26.49
C MET A 1 -7.50 10.47 -26.81
N SER A 2 -6.39 11.16 -26.55
CA SER A 2 -5.05 10.57 -26.68
C SER A 2 -4.85 9.65 -25.49
N ILE A 3 -4.80 8.34 -25.70
CA ILE A 3 -4.50 7.39 -24.63
C ILE A 3 -3.05 7.65 -24.20
N GLN A 4 -2.87 8.20 -22.99
CA GLN A 4 -1.54 8.44 -22.42
C GLN A 4 -0.90 7.06 -22.14
N THR A 5 -0.06 6.58 -23.05
CA THR A 5 0.56 5.23 -22.99
C THR A 5 1.72 5.12 -22.00
N LYS A 6 2.12 6.22 -21.35
CA LYS A 6 3.25 6.26 -20.41
C LYS A 6 2.74 6.32 -18.96
N LYS A 7 3.35 5.50 -18.09
CA LYS A 7 3.15 5.57 -16.64
C LYS A 7 3.46 6.98 -16.11
N GLN A 8 2.63 7.46 -15.19
CA GLN A 8 2.79 8.75 -14.51
C GLN A 8 3.10 8.48 -13.03
N PRO A 9 4.20 9.00 -12.46
CA PRO A 9 4.46 8.86 -11.03
C PRO A 9 3.51 9.74 -10.21
N ILE A 10 3.09 9.23 -9.06
CA ILE A 10 2.36 10.01 -8.06
C ILE A 10 3.37 10.57 -7.07
N LYS A 11 3.39 11.90 -6.93
CA LYS A 11 4.23 12.56 -5.93
C LYS A 11 3.59 12.41 -4.55
N THR A 12 4.24 11.67 -3.67
CA THR A 12 3.82 11.51 -2.27
C THR A 12 4.71 12.33 -1.33
N GLU A 13 4.25 12.50 -0.10
CA GLU A 13 5.06 13.05 1.01
C GLU A 13 5.74 11.97 1.88
N LEU A 14 5.66 10.70 1.46
CA LEU A 14 6.34 9.61 2.16
C LEU A 14 7.87 9.77 2.06
N PHE A 15 8.59 9.11 2.96
CA PHE A 15 10.05 9.11 2.95
C PHE A 15 10.61 8.77 1.56
N ALA A 16 11.44 9.66 1.04
CA ALA A 16 12.07 9.51 -0.26
C ALA A 16 13.23 8.51 -0.18
N SER A 17 12.95 7.24 -0.49
CA SER A 17 13.96 6.19 -0.57
C SER A 17 14.99 6.49 -1.68
N LYS A 18 16.24 6.07 -1.46
CA LYS A 18 17.29 6.08 -2.51
C LYS A 18 17.17 4.90 -3.47
N ALA A 19 16.28 3.95 -3.21
CA ALA A 19 16.04 2.82 -4.09
C ALA A 19 15.38 3.28 -5.41
N PRO A 20 15.60 2.57 -6.53
CA PRO A 20 15.05 2.93 -7.84
C PRO A 20 13.57 2.54 -7.95
N LEU A 21 12.70 3.26 -7.22
CA LEU A 21 11.26 3.00 -7.17
C LEU A 21 10.46 4.30 -7.16
N GLU A 22 9.18 4.17 -7.49
CA GLU A 22 8.16 5.17 -7.22
C GLU A 22 7.21 4.57 -6.17
N TRP A 23 6.71 5.37 -5.22
CA TRP A 23 5.71 4.89 -4.26
C TRP A 23 4.41 4.48 -4.94
N ALA A 24 4.02 5.23 -5.97
CA ALA A 24 2.90 4.86 -6.81
C ALA A 24 3.09 5.38 -8.23
N VAL A 25 2.51 4.65 -9.19
CA VAL A 25 2.38 5.08 -10.58
C VAL A 25 0.96 4.85 -11.06
N VAL A 26 0.48 5.71 -11.94
CA VAL A 26 -0.78 5.54 -12.66
C VAL A 26 -0.49 5.22 -14.13
N GLY A 27 -1.21 4.25 -14.67
CA GLY A 27 -1.19 3.92 -16.10
C GLY A 27 -2.47 3.19 -16.49
N ASN A 28 -3.05 3.57 -17.64
CA ASN A 28 -4.29 2.98 -18.16
C ASN A 28 -5.45 2.95 -17.13
N GLY A 29 -5.64 4.03 -16.38
CA GLY A 29 -6.72 4.14 -15.38
C GLY A 29 -6.55 3.26 -14.14
N THR A 30 -5.35 2.71 -13.92
CA THR A 30 -5.01 1.93 -12.73
C THR A 30 -3.83 2.56 -12.01
N LEU A 31 -3.95 2.72 -10.70
CA LEU A 31 -2.86 3.03 -9.79
C LEU A 31 -2.22 1.73 -9.29
N TYR A 32 -0.90 1.70 -9.31
CA TYR A 32 -0.07 0.60 -8.81
C TYR A 32 0.79 1.14 -7.67
N THR A 33 0.72 0.51 -6.49
CA THR A 33 1.52 0.93 -5.33
C THR A 33 1.91 -0.26 -4.46
N ALA A 34 3.03 -0.10 -3.74
CA ALA A 34 3.42 -1.01 -2.66
C ALA A 34 3.67 -0.17 -1.40
N GLN A 35 3.21 -0.65 -0.26
CA GLN A 35 3.22 0.07 1.00
C GLN A 35 3.89 -0.77 2.08
N ILE A 36 4.75 -0.11 2.85
CA ILE A 36 5.58 -0.71 3.90
C ILE A 36 5.45 0.10 5.20
N PRO A 37 5.77 -0.49 6.37
CA PRO A 37 5.47 0.11 7.67
C PRO A 37 6.57 1.07 8.13
N ILE A 38 6.91 2.06 7.30
CA ILE A 38 7.87 3.10 7.66
C ILE A 38 7.19 4.40 8.05
N ASP A 39 7.82 5.16 8.95
CA ASP A 39 7.42 6.53 9.32
C ASP A 39 8.03 7.59 8.38
N GLU A 40 7.79 8.86 8.69
CA GLU A 40 8.32 10.03 7.97
C GLU A 40 9.86 10.11 7.94
N THR A 41 10.52 9.52 8.94
CA THR A 41 12.00 9.44 9.01
C THR A 41 12.54 8.32 8.12
N GLY A 42 11.65 7.47 7.61
CA GLY A 42 11.99 6.28 6.85
C GLY A 42 12.38 5.10 7.71
N ALA A 43 12.17 5.13 9.03
CA ALA A 43 12.42 4.01 9.93
C ALA A 43 11.21 3.08 9.98
N VAL A 44 11.45 1.76 10.16
CA VAL A 44 10.35 0.81 10.39
C VAL A 44 9.74 1.09 11.75
N VAL A 45 8.42 1.26 11.83
CA VAL A 45 7.76 1.60 13.09
C VAL A 45 7.89 0.45 14.10
N ALA A 46 8.17 0.81 15.35
CA ALA A 46 8.15 -0.10 16.48
C ALA A 46 6.71 -0.44 16.91
N GLY A 47 6.54 -1.49 17.72
CA GLY A 47 5.22 -1.92 18.22
C GLY A 47 4.67 -3.19 17.56
N GLY A 48 5.48 -3.87 16.75
CA GLY A 48 5.14 -5.17 16.17
C GLY A 48 4.06 -5.08 15.09
N ILE A 49 3.39 -6.20 14.84
CA ILE A 49 2.48 -6.35 13.70
C ILE A 49 1.33 -5.34 13.69
N GLU A 50 0.78 -4.98 14.86
CA GLU A 50 -0.34 -4.04 14.94
C GLU A 50 0.09 -2.64 14.46
N ALA A 51 1.15 -2.09 15.06
CA ALA A 51 1.67 -0.78 14.69
C ALA A 51 2.11 -0.73 13.22
N GLN A 52 2.80 -1.77 12.76
CA GLN A 52 3.25 -1.85 11.37
C GLN A 52 2.07 -1.94 10.40
N THR A 53 1.03 -2.74 10.69
CA THR A 53 -0.15 -2.84 9.82
C THR A 53 -0.87 -1.50 9.71
N ARG A 54 -1.08 -0.79 10.82
CA ARG A 54 -1.70 0.54 10.80
C ARG A 54 -0.85 1.54 10.02
N GLN A 55 0.47 1.53 10.20
CA GLN A 55 1.36 2.40 9.43
C GLN A 55 1.31 2.11 7.92
N THR A 56 1.33 0.83 7.54
CA THR A 56 1.22 0.45 6.12
C THR A 56 -0.10 0.94 5.50
N PHE A 57 -1.21 0.85 6.23
CA PHE A 57 -2.48 1.42 5.77
C PHE A 57 -2.50 2.95 5.73
N ASN A 58 -1.92 3.62 6.73
CA ASN A 58 -1.83 5.08 6.72
C ASN A 58 -1.01 5.58 5.52
N ASN A 59 0.08 4.88 5.20
CA ASN A 59 0.89 5.18 4.01
C ASN A 59 0.10 4.93 2.71
N LEU A 60 -0.74 3.90 2.67
CA LEU A 60 -1.66 3.64 1.55
C LEU A 60 -2.68 4.76 1.39
N VAL A 61 -3.37 5.16 2.46
CA VAL A 61 -4.35 6.26 2.46
C VAL A 61 -3.71 7.53 1.91
N HIS A 62 -2.57 7.93 2.46
CA HIS A 62 -1.81 9.09 2.00
C HIS A 62 -1.45 9.01 0.51
N THR A 63 -1.01 7.84 0.04
CA THR A 63 -0.64 7.64 -1.36
C THR A 63 -1.85 7.76 -2.29
N LEU A 64 -3.01 7.24 -1.90
CA LEU A 64 -4.25 7.36 -2.66
C LEU A 64 -4.73 8.82 -2.68
N GLU A 65 -4.70 9.52 -1.54
CA GLU A 65 -5.07 10.93 -1.46
C GLU A 65 -4.17 11.81 -2.34
N CYS A 66 -2.85 11.56 -2.37
CA CYS A 66 -1.92 12.23 -3.28
C CYS A 66 -2.24 11.97 -4.76
N ALA A 67 -2.89 10.86 -5.07
CA ALA A 67 -3.35 10.53 -6.42
C ALA A 67 -4.74 11.09 -6.75
N GLY A 68 -5.41 11.78 -5.80
CA GLY A 68 -6.79 12.24 -5.94
C GLY A 68 -7.83 11.13 -5.73
N GLU A 69 -7.42 10.01 -5.14
CA GLU A 69 -8.22 8.80 -4.93
C GLU A 69 -8.49 8.55 -3.44
N SER A 70 -9.29 7.52 -3.13
CA SER A 70 -9.62 7.12 -1.76
C SER A 70 -9.53 5.60 -1.60
N MET A 71 -9.71 5.10 -0.37
CA MET A 71 -9.76 3.65 -0.10
C MET A 71 -10.84 2.92 -0.91
N ASP A 72 -11.91 3.61 -1.31
CA ASP A 72 -12.99 3.02 -2.12
C ASP A 72 -12.54 2.71 -3.57
N SER A 73 -11.44 3.28 -4.04
CA SER A 73 -10.90 2.98 -5.37
C SER A 73 -10.04 1.71 -5.38
N VAL A 74 -9.70 1.14 -4.22
CA VAL A 74 -8.86 -0.05 -4.12
C VAL A 74 -9.58 -1.29 -4.66
N LEU A 75 -8.99 -1.89 -5.69
CA LEU A 75 -9.55 -3.06 -6.38
C LEU A 75 -8.95 -4.37 -5.90
N GLN A 76 -7.64 -4.37 -5.60
CA GLN A 76 -6.93 -5.56 -5.13
C GLN A 76 -5.86 -5.23 -4.08
N VAL A 77 -5.79 -6.06 -3.04
CA VAL A 77 -4.72 -6.03 -2.03
C VAL A 77 -4.03 -7.40 -1.96
N LEU A 78 -2.72 -7.43 -2.18
CA LEU A 78 -1.86 -8.58 -1.94
C LEU A 78 -1.11 -8.35 -0.63
N ILE A 79 -1.43 -9.16 0.37
CA ILE A 79 -0.90 -9.04 1.73
C ILE A 79 0.26 -10.00 1.91
N TYR A 80 1.42 -9.49 2.30
CA TYR A 80 2.59 -10.29 2.63
C TYR A 80 2.88 -10.14 4.13
N VAL A 81 3.06 -11.26 4.83
CA VAL A 81 3.46 -11.28 6.25
C VAL A 81 4.59 -12.27 6.48
N THR A 82 5.42 -12.03 7.49
CA THR A 82 6.55 -12.93 7.83
C THR A 82 6.16 -14.09 8.74
N ASP A 83 5.03 -14.00 9.44
CA ASP A 83 4.47 -15.08 10.26
C ASP A 83 2.97 -15.25 9.95
N ARG A 84 2.50 -16.50 9.89
CA ARG A 84 1.08 -16.82 9.70
C ARG A 84 0.21 -16.29 10.84
N ALA A 85 0.72 -16.23 12.07
CA ALA A 85 0.00 -15.73 13.24
C ALA A 85 -0.42 -14.26 13.08
N TYR A 86 0.33 -13.47 12.30
CA TYR A 86 0.05 -12.06 12.04
C TYR A 86 -1.22 -11.82 11.22
N LEU A 87 -1.68 -12.81 10.44
CA LEU A 87 -2.87 -12.65 9.61
C LEU A 87 -4.13 -12.34 10.42
N LYS A 88 -4.23 -12.82 11.66
CA LYS A 88 -5.37 -12.50 12.53
C LYS A 88 -5.44 -11.00 12.82
N THR A 89 -4.34 -10.43 13.30
CA THR A 89 -4.24 -8.99 13.60
C THR A 89 -4.38 -8.14 12.34
N VAL A 90 -3.76 -8.55 11.22
CA VAL A 90 -3.92 -7.84 9.95
C VAL A 90 -5.38 -7.80 9.51
N ASN A 91 -6.12 -8.90 9.65
CA ASN A 91 -7.55 -8.96 9.28
C ASN A 91 -8.43 -8.06 10.16
N GLU A 92 -8.15 -8.00 11.46
CA GLU A 92 -8.90 -7.13 12.39
C GLU A 92 -8.71 -5.66 11.99
N ILE A 93 -7.48 -5.24 11.75
CA ILE A 93 -7.17 -3.86 11.32
C ILE A 93 -7.69 -3.58 9.92
N TYR A 94 -7.61 -4.54 8.98
CA TYR A 94 -8.12 -4.39 7.62
C TYR A 94 -9.60 -3.97 7.60
N ALA A 95 -10.40 -4.47 8.55
CA ALA A 95 -11.82 -4.12 8.68
C ALA A 95 -12.06 -2.68 9.19
N ASP A 96 -11.06 -2.03 9.78
CA ASP A 96 -11.12 -0.60 10.15
C ASP A 96 -10.97 0.31 8.92
N TYR A 97 -10.30 -0.16 7.86
CA TYR A 97 -9.94 0.64 6.68
C TYR A 97 -10.82 0.41 5.45
N PHE A 98 -11.56 -0.70 5.40
CA PHE A 98 -12.42 -1.04 4.27
C PHE A 98 -13.85 -1.36 4.69
N ASN A 99 -14.80 -1.00 3.84
CA ASN A 99 -16.20 -1.38 3.94
C ASN A 99 -16.60 -2.28 2.77
N ALA A 100 -17.73 -2.99 2.90
CA ALA A 100 -18.29 -3.74 1.78
C ALA A 100 -18.84 -2.78 0.68
N PRO A 101 -18.65 -3.09 -0.62
CA PRO A 101 -17.95 -4.25 -1.16
C PRO A 101 -16.43 -4.17 -0.96
N TYR A 102 -15.85 -5.20 -0.34
CA TYR A 102 -14.42 -5.23 -0.04
C TYR A 102 -13.58 -5.42 -1.32
N PRO A 103 -12.32 -4.95 -1.35
CA PRO A 103 -11.39 -5.27 -2.42
C PRO A 103 -11.17 -6.79 -2.56
N ASN A 104 -10.83 -7.23 -3.78
CA ASN A 104 -10.29 -8.57 -3.97
C ASN A 104 -8.97 -8.69 -3.19
N ARG A 105 -8.69 -9.83 -2.54
CA ARG A 105 -7.44 -9.96 -1.78
C ARG A 105 -6.86 -11.36 -1.75
N ALA A 106 -5.55 -11.43 -1.57
CA ALA A 106 -4.81 -12.64 -1.26
C ALA A 106 -3.79 -12.36 -0.15
N ALA A 107 -3.42 -13.39 0.62
CA ALA A 107 -2.43 -13.27 1.67
C ALA A 107 -1.37 -14.38 1.58
N MET A 108 -0.11 -14.00 1.73
CA MET A 108 1.06 -14.87 1.62
C MET A 108 1.91 -14.77 2.87
N VAL A 109 2.41 -15.92 3.34
CA VAL A 109 3.45 -15.97 4.36
C VAL A 109 4.79 -16.12 3.64
N VAL A 110 5.69 -15.16 3.83
CA VAL A 110 6.99 -15.10 3.16
C VAL A 110 8.14 -15.28 4.13
N ALA A 111 9.30 -15.69 3.62
CA ALA A 111 10.50 -15.91 4.45
C ALA A 111 11.09 -14.60 5.01
N GLY A 112 10.78 -13.45 4.41
CA GLY A 112 11.28 -12.14 4.81
C GLY A 112 10.81 -11.05 3.85
N LEU A 113 11.07 -9.80 4.23
CA LEU A 113 10.72 -8.59 3.46
C LEU A 113 11.98 -7.74 3.21
N ALA A 114 11.84 -6.59 2.53
CA ALA A 114 12.98 -5.76 2.12
C ALA A 114 13.86 -5.25 3.28
N ARG A 115 13.31 -5.17 4.49
CA ARG A 115 14.03 -4.86 5.72
C ARG A 115 13.70 -5.90 6.78
N GLU A 116 14.70 -6.29 7.57
CA GLU A 116 14.59 -7.41 8.52
C GLU A 116 13.52 -7.16 9.59
N GLU A 117 13.32 -5.90 9.97
CA GLU A 117 12.35 -5.49 10.99
C GLU A 117 10.90 -5.46 10.49
N MET A 118 10.68 -5.54 9.17
CA MET A 118 9.33 -5.52 8.59
C MET A 118 8.62 -6.86 8.77
N LEU A 119 7.37 -6.78 9.20
CA LEU A 119 6.49 -7.93 9.43
C LEU A 119 5.34 -8.01 8.42
N VAL A 120 5.06 -6.90 7.72
CA VAL A 120 3.96 -6.77 6.76
C VAL A 120 4.33 -5.85 5.60
N GLU A 121 3.84 -6.17 4.41
CA GLU A 121 3.91 -5.35 3.21
C GLU A 121 2.64 -5.57 2.37
N PHE A 122 2.12 -4.51 1.76
CA PHE A 122 0.95 -4.58 0.87
C PHE A 122 1.33 -4.16 -0.54
N VAL A 123 0.94 -4.96 -1.54
CA VAL A 123 0.90 -4.53 -2.94
C VAL A 123 -0.55 -4.27 -3.31
N VAL A 124 -0.83 -3.07 -3.82
CA VAL A 124 -2.19 -2.57 -4.00
C VAL A 124 -2.40 -2.07 -5.42
N TYR A 125 -3.55 -2.43 -5.98
CA TYR A 125 -4.05 -1.94 -7.24
C TYR A 125 -5.35 -1.18 -6.97
N ALA A 126 -5.44 0.04 -7.48
CA ALA A 126 -6.62 0.88 -7.34
C ALA A 126 -7.05 1.44 -8.69
N SER A 127 -8.33 1.77 -8.83
CA SER A 127 -8.79 2.59 -9.95
C SER A 127 -8.20 3.99 -9.80
N ALA A 128 -7.82 4.58 -10.92
CA ALA A 128 -7.37 5.96 -10.97
C ALA A 128 -8.15 6.69 -12.05
N THR A 129 -8.96 7.66 -11.63
CA THR A 129 -9.50 8.68 -12.50
C THR A 129 -8.35 9.56 -12.94
N GLN A 130 -7.93 9.45 -14.21
CA GLN A 130 -6.95 10.40 -14.71
C GLN A 130 -7.60 11.79 -14.68
N PRO A 131 -6.96 12.81 -14.06
CA PRO A 131 -7.38 14.17 -14.31
C PRO A 131 -7.23 14.42 -15.81
N GLU A 132 -8.29 14.96 -16.42
CA GLU A 132 -8.27 15.39 -17.84
C GLU A 132 -7.12 16.36 -18.13
#